data_AF-J9E622-F1
#
_entry.id   AF-J9E622-F1
#
_cell.length_a   1.000
_cell.length_b   1.000
_cell.length_c   1.000
_cell.angle_alpha   90.00
_cell.angle_beta   90.00
_cell.angle_gamma   90.00
#
_symmetry.space_group_name_H-M   'P 1'
#
loop_
_entity.id
_entity.type
_entity.pdbx_description
1 polymer ?
#
loop_
_entity_poly.entity_id
_entity_poly.type
_entity_poly.pdbx_seq_one_letter_code
_entity_poly.pdbx_strand_id
1 'polypeptide(L)'
;MTKVTVPRLHFSETTMNNQRKNGRPNPDQKYFLLVVRLIACTADGHDAIVQAYQSEKVIVRASNPGQFEPPDSDATWQKNGSTLYYNSGSVAIGTDRAVAPLTVG
;
A
#
# COMPACT_ATOMS: atom_id res chain seq x y z
N MET A 1 21.14 31.50 -11.18
CA MET A 1 19.98 30.67 -10.78
C MET A 1 20.51 29.46 -10.03
N THR A 2 20.02 29.20 -8.81
CA THR A 2 20.45 28.06 -7.98
C THR A 2 19.34 27.00 -7.95
N LYS A 3 19.70 25.72 -8.12
CA LYS A 3 18.74 24.60 -8.11
C LYS A 3 19.07 23.66 -6.94
N VAL A 4 18.06 23.36 -6.14
CA VAL A 4 18.13 22.39 -5.03
C VAL A 4 17.19 21.22 -5.34
N THR A 5 17.59 20.00 -5.01
CA THR A 5 16.76 18.80 -5.20
C THR A 5 16.84 17.94 -3.94
N VAL A 6 15.66 17.55 -3.43
CA VAL A 6 15.53 16.73 -2.21
C VAL A 6 14.85 15.42 -2.58
N PRO A 7 15.60 14.36 -2.92
CA PRO A 7 15.01 13.09 -3.33
C PRO A 7 14.66 12.22 -2.12
N ARG A 8 13.86 11.16 -2.37
CA ARG A 8 13.55 10.07 -1.40
C ARG A 8 12.84 10.54 -0.12
N LEU A 9 11.93 11.50 -0.26
CA LEU A 9 11.00 11.86 0.80
C LEU A 9 9.80 10.93 0.80
N HIS A 10 9.32 10.61 1.99
CA HIS A 10 8.10 9.84 2.20
C HIS A 10 7.22 10.56 3.21
N PHE A 11 5.91 10.43 3.05
CA PHE A 11 4.97 10.83 4.09
C PHE A 11 5.09 9.86 5.26
N SER A 12 5.07 10.39 6.48
CA SER A 12 5.09 9.59 7.71
C SER A 12 3.81 8.79 7.92
N GLU A 13 2.71 9.21 7.30
CA GLU A 13 1.40 8.60 7.46
C GLU A 13 0.53 8.76 6.21
N THR A 14 -0.55 7.99 6.15
CA THR A 14 -1.58 8.11 5.12
C THR A 14 -2.58 9.19 5.48
N THR A 15 -3.19 9.83 4.49
CA THR A 15 -4.32 10.74 4.74
C THR A 15 -5.51 9.99 5.37
N MET A 16 -6.21 10.64 6.29
CA MET A 16 -7.40 10.04 6.91
C MET A 16 -8.56 9.90 5.92
N ASN A 17 -9.46 8.94 6.20
CA ASN A 17 -10.71 8.74 5.47
C ASN A 17 -10.55 8.32 3.99
N ASN A 18 -9.45 7.65 3.66
CA ASN A 18 -9.15 7.16 2.30
C ASN A 18 -10.15 6.14 1.73
N GLN A 19 -10.95 5.47 2.58
CA GLN A 19 -11.91 4.45 2.16
C GLN A 19 -13.14 5.09 1.49
N ARG A 20 -13.50 4.61 0.29
CA ARG A 20 -14.72 5.02 -0.41
C ARG A 20 -15.99 4.68 0.39
N LYS A 21 -17.00 5.54 0.30
CA LYS A 21 -18.35 5.29 0.87
C LYS A 21 -19.35 5.17 -0.29
N ASN A 22 -20.08 4.06 -0.37
CA ASN A 22 -21.07 3.78 -1.42
C ASN A 22 -20.53 3.98 -2.85
N GLY A 23 -19.30 3.49 -3.10
CA GLY A 23 -18.63 3.61 -4.40
C GLY A 23 -18.07 5.00 -4.72
N ARG A 24 -18.38 6.02 -3.91
CA ARG A 24 -17.92 7.41 -4.09
C ARG A 24 -16.75 7.74 -3.16
N PRO A 25 -15.95 8.78 -3.45
CA PRO A 25 -14.98 9.31 -2.50
C PRO A 25 -15.65 9.60 -1.15
N ASN A 26 -14.92 9.38 -0.07
CA ASN A 26 -15.42 9.72 1.25
C ASN A 26 -15.67 11.23 1.32
N PRO A 27 -16.88 11.73 1.67
CA PRO A 27 -17.13 13.15 1.81
C PRO A 27 -16.22 13.80 2.86
N ASP A 28 -15.74 13.02 3.83
CA ASP A 28 -14.88 13.48 4.92
C ASP A 28 -13.38 13.29 4.63
N GLN A 29 -12.99 13.04 3.37
CA GLN A 29 -11.59 12.84 2.96
C GLN A 29 -10.70 13.97 3.49
N LYS A 30 -9.59 13.60 4.12
CA LYS A 30 -8.56 14.56 4.53
C LYS A 30 -7.43 14.60 3.51
N TYR A 31 -6.73 15.73 3.47
CA TYR A 31 -5.70 16.00 2.47
C TYR A 31 -4.48 16.59 3.15
N PHE A 32 -3.31 16.37 2.57
CA PHE A 32 -2.10 17.10 2.91
C PHE A 32 -1.83 18.20 1.88
N LEU A 33 -1.05 19.19 2.31
CA LEU A 33 -0.44 20.20 1.46
C LEU A 33 1.06 20.11 1.66
N LEU A 34 1.82 20.02 0.57
CA LEU A 34 3.27 20.10 0.61
C LEU A 34 3.66 21.57 0.65
N VAL A 35 4.35 21.99 1.70
CA VAL A 35 4.82 23.38 1.86
C VAL A 35 6.32 23.44 1.68
N VAL A 36 6.79 24.32 0.81
CA VAL A 36 8.22 24.62 0.62
C VAL A 36 8.47 26.06 1.01
N ARG A 37 9.46 26.30 1.86
CA ARG A 37 9.84 27.64 2.35
C ARG A 37 11.30 27.90 2.07
N LEU A 38 11.59 29.12 1.62
CA LEU A 38 12.92 29.71 1.66
C LEU A 38 13.02 30.57 2.91
N ILE A 39 13.97 30.26 3.78
CA ILE A 39 14.17 30.94 5.07
C ILE A 39 15.55 31.58 5.04
N ALA A 40 15.62 32.84 5.47
CA ALA A 40 16.87 33.54 5.75
C ALA A 40 17.20 33.39 7.23
N CYS A 41 18.31 32.71 7.52
CA CYS A 41 18.83 32.53 8.86
C CYS A 41 19.87 33.61 9.17
N THR A 42 19.70 34.34 10.26
CA THR A 42 20.62 35.40 10.68
C THR A 42 21.51 34.94 11.83
N ALA A 43 22.65 35.60 12.02
CA ALA A 43 23.63 35.22 13.04
C ALA A 43 23.13 35.39 14.49
N ASP A 44 22.14 36.25 14.71
CA ASP A 44 21.45 36.49 15.97
C ASP A 44 20.27 35.52 16.21
N GLY A 45 20.09 34.52 15.32
CA GLY A 45 19.11 33.45 15.48
C GLY A 45 17.68 33.81 15.07
N HIS A 46 17.47 34.95 14.42
CA HIS A 46 16.16 35.35 13.90
C HIS A 46 15.95 34.80 12.48
N ASP A 47 15.18 33.72 12.38
CA ASP A 47 14.79 33.16 11.08
C ASP A 47 13.61 33.93 10.47
N ALA A 48 13.79 34.43 9.25
CA ALA A 48 12.75 35.11 8.48
C ALA A 48 12.33 34.29 7.26
N ILE A 49 11.01 34.12 7.05
CA ILE A 49 10.50 33.50 5.82
C ILE A 49 10.61 34.50 4.68
N VAL A 50 11.44 34.19 3.68
CA VAL A 50 11.61 35.00 2.47
C VAL A 50 10.46 34.73 1.50
N GLN A 51 10.15 33.45 1.28
CA GLN A 51 9.09 33.03 0.36
C GLN A 51 8.58 31.64 0.74
N ALA A 52 7.31 31.37 0.46
CA ALA A 52 6.70 30.07 0.66
C ALA A 52 5.74 29.72 -0.47
N TYR A 53 5.64 28.45 -0.80
CA TYR A 53 4.64 27.89 -1.71
C TYR A 53 4.00 26.66 -1.10
N GLN A 54 2.77 26.38 -1.53
CA GLN A 54 2.09 25.13 -1.23
C GLN A 54 1.63 24.43 -2.51
N SER A 55 1.55 23.10 -2.45
CA SER A 55 0.93 22.30 -3.51
C SER A 55 -0.60 22.42 -3.50
N GLU A 56 -1.25 21.83 -4.50
CA GLU A 56 -2.64 21.42 -4.38
C GLU A 56 -2.81 20.30 -3.34
N LYS A 57 -4.06 19.94 -3.04
CA LYS A 57 -4.41 18.89 -2.08
C LYS A 57 -3.90 17.52 -2.54
N VAL A 58 -3.18 16.83 -1.68
CA VAL A 58 -2.64 15.48 -1.93
C VAL A 58 -3.34 14.44 -1.05
N ILE A 59 -3.67 13.28 -1.64
CA ILE A 59 -4.14 12.09 -0.92
C ILE A 59 -2.99 11.08 -0.89
N VAL A 60 -2.66 10.59 0.30
CA VAL A 60 -1.60 9.59 0.52
C VAL A 60 -2.25 8.29 0.98
N ARG A 61 -2.07 7.21 0.21
CA ARG A 61 -2.67 5.90 0.48
C ARG A 61 -1.59 4.87 0.81
N ALA A 62 -1.95 3.89 1.64
CA ALA A 62 -1.15 2.69 1.83
C ALA A 62 -1.30 1.77 0.61
N SER A 63 -0.30 0.92 0.39
CA SER A 63 -0.41 -0.20 -0.54
C SER A 63 -1.48 -1.17 -0.05
N ASN A 64 -2.34 -1.64 -0.96
CA ASN A 64 -3.31 -2.67 -0.61
C ASN A 64 -2.59 -4.03 -0.55
N PRO A 65 -2.67 -4.80 0.55
CA PRO A 65 -2.01 -6.10 0.65
C PRO A 65 -2.36 -7.08 -0.48
N GLY A 66 -3.59 -7.02 -1.03
CA GLY A 66 -4.00 -7.86 -2.15
C GLY A 66 -3.48 -7.43 -3.52
N GLN A 67 -2.69 -6.36 -3.60
CA GLN A 67 -2.05 -5.89 -4.83
C GLN A 67 -0.66 -6.51 -5.04
N PHE A 68 -0.13 -7.21 -4.04
CA PHE A 68 1.01 -8.08 -4.24
C PHE A 68 0.50 -9.35 -4.91
N GLU A 69 1.02 -9.62 -6.11
CA GLU A 69 0.87 -10.91 -6.76
C GLU A 69 1.35 -11.97 -5.76
N PRO A 70 0.51 -12.95 -5.37
CA PRO A 70 1.00 -14.09 -4.62
C PRO A 70 2.17 -14.66 -5.42
N PRO A 71 3.34 -14.93 -4.81
CA PRO A 71 4.45 -15.57 -5.51
C PRO A 71 3.88 -16.83 -6.16
N ASP A 72 3.88 -16.91 -7.50
CA ASP A 72 3.19 -17.89 -8.33
C ASP A 72 2.79 -19.10 -7.51
N SER A 73 1.63 -18.99 -6.85
CA SER A 73 1.31 -19.96 -5.84
C SER A 73 1.03 -21.24 -6.60
N ASP A 74 1.83 -22.27 -6.36
CA ASP A 74 1.50 -23.68 -6.54
C ASP A 74 0.23 -24.04 -5.70
N ALA A 75 -0.84 -23.26 -5.83
CA ALA A 75 -2.13 -23.45 -5.22
C ALA A 75 -2.83 -24.58 -5.99
N THR A 76 -2.34 -25.79 -5.75
CA THR A 76 -2.89 -27.05 -6.25
C THR A 76 -4.29 -27.35 -5.71
N TRP A 77 -4.74 -26.60 -4.69
CA TRP A 77 -6.10 -26.65 -4.17
C TRP A 77 -6.98 -25.62 -4.87
N GLN A 78 -7.99 -26.10 -5.58
CA GLN A 78 -8.97 -25.29 -6.30
C GLN A 78 -10.27 -25.22 -5.50
N LYS A 79 -10.97 -24.08 -5.57
CA LYS A 79 -12.26 -23.87 -4.89
C LYS A 79 -13.37 -23.66 -5.92
N ASN A 80 -14.47 -24.40 -5.78
CA ASN A 80 -15.69 -24.20 -6.56
C ASN A 80 -16.89 -24.12 -5.60
N GLY A 81 -17.46 -22.92 -5.45
CA GLY A 81 -18.52 -22.67 -4.46
C GLY A 81 -18.04 -22.89 -3.03
N SER A 82 -18.74 -23.75 -2.28
CA SER A 82 -18.35 -24.20 -0.94
C SER A 82 -17.41 -25.41 -0.93
N THR A 83 -17.00 -25.91 -2.09
CA THR A 83 -16.20 -27.13 -2.24
C THR A 83 -14.75 -26.79 -2.51
N LEU A 84 -13.84 -27.41 -1.75
CA LEU A 84 -12.41 -27.39 -1.99
C LEU A 84 -11.99 -28.73 -2.62
N TYR A 85 -11.24 -28.71 -3.72
CA TYR A 85 -10.84 -29.91 -4.45
C TYR A 85 -9.37 -29.84 -4.88
N TYR A 86 -8.75 -31.02 -5.01
CA TYR A 86 -7.39 -31.23 -5.47
C TYR A 86 -7.40 -32.34 -6.50
N ASN A 87 -6.86 -32.09 -7.68
CA ASN A 87 -6.88 -33.03 -8.81
C ASN A 87 -5.48 -33.39 -9.34
N SER A 88 -4.41 -32.93 -8.68
CA SER A 88 -3.06 -32.96 -9.24
C SER A 88 -2.07 -33.78 -8.40
N GLY A 89 -2.36 -35.06 -8.17
CA GLY A 89 -1.37 -36.02 -7.63
C GLY A 89 -1.75 -36.64 -6.29
N SER A 90 -0.72 -37.04 -5.52
CA SER A 90 -0.89 -37.71 -4.23
C SER A 90 -1.13 -36.70 -3.11
N VAL A 91 -2.02 -37.03 -2.17
CA VAL A 91 -2.34 -36.18 -1.02
C VAL A 91 -1.86 -36.84 0.26
N ALA A 92 -1.27 -36.06 1.17
CA ALA A 92 -0.92 -36.50 2.52
C ALA A 92 -1.80 -35.77 3.56
N ILE A 93 -2.49 -36.52 4.41
CA ILE A 93 -3.32 -35.97 5.49
C ILE A 93 -2.70 -36.39 6.83
N GLY A 94 -2.17 -35.42 7.60
CA GLY A 94 -1.55 -35.69 8.91
C GLY A 94 -0.16 -36.36 8.84
N THR A 95 0.48 -36.37 7.67
CA THR A 95 1.82 -36.91 7.43
C THR A 95 2.53 -36.07 6.37
N ASP A 96 3.86 -36.18 6.31
CA ASP A 96 4.74 -35.57 5.32
C ASP A 96 4.93 -36.46 4.06
N ARG A 97 4.44 -37.70 4.08
CA ARG A 97 4.65 -38.66 3.00
C ARG A 97 3.35 -38.98 2.27
N ALA A 98 3.19 -38.41 1.06
CA ALA A 98 2.11 -38.75 0.15
C ALA A 98 2.44 -40.06 -0.59
N VAL A 99 1.56 -41.06 -0.52
CA VAL A 99 1.83 -42.41 -1.04
C VAL A 99 0.98 -42.75 -2.26
N ALA A 100 -0.21 -42.16 -2.40
CA ALA A 100 -1.12 -42.43 -3.50
C ALA A 100 -2.12 -41.27 -3.71
N PRO A 101 -2.73 -41.16 -4.90
CA PRO A 101 -3.87 -40.28 -5.12
C PRO A 101 -5.09 -40.74 -4.30
N LEU A 102 -5.90 -39.79 -3.86
CA LEU A 102 -7.20 -40.07 -3.23
C LEU A 102 -8.19 -40.52 -4.32
N THR A 103 -8.69 -41.76 -4.21
CA THR A 103 -9.78 -42.28 -5.04
C THR A 103 -11.03 -42.46 -4.18
N VAL A 104 -12.18 -41.98 -4.65
CA VAL A 104 -13.48 -42.32 -4.05
C VAL A 104 -14.07 -43.47 -4.84
N GLY A 105 -14.34 -44.60 -4.17
CA GLY A 105 -15.02 -45.77 -4.73
C GLY A 105 -16.53 -45.73 -4.48
#